data_AF-A0A6L7XCX9-F1
#
_entry.id   AF-A0A6L7XCX9-F1
#
_cell.length_a   1.000
_cell.length_b   1.000
_cell.length_c   1.000
_cell.angle_alpha   90.00
_cell.angle_beta   90.00
_cell.angle_gamma   90.00
#
_symmetry.space_group_name_H-M   'P 1'
#
loop_
_entity.id
_entity.type
_entity.pdbx_description
1 polymer ?
#
loop_
_entity_poly.entity_id
_entity_poly.type
_entity_poly.pdbx_seq_one_letter_code
_entity_poly.pdbx_strand_id
1 'polypeptide(L)'
;MADPRGFLTHTRELPTRRPVPVRLRDWREVYENFPADKLRQQASRCMDCGIPFCNSGCPLGNLIPDWNDLVYRKHWRRAIERLHATNNFPEFTGRLCPAPCEAACVLGIHEPPVTIKQIEVEIVDRAWAEGWIVPQPPAVRTNRSVAVVGSGPAGLAAAQQLTRAGYEVVVFERADRIGGLLRYGIPEFKMEKRHLDRRLAQMEAEGTEFRAGVDVGSDVTAEELQDSFDAVVLACGATAWRDLPIPGRELRGVYQAMEYLPLANRVQEG
;
A
#
# COMPACT_ATOMS: atom_id res chain seq x y z
N MET A 1 -26.53 -6.05 -2.94
CA MET A 1 -26.32 -6.44 -4.34
C MET A 1 -26.39 -5.22 -5.25
N ALA A 2 -25.23 -4.85 -5.80
CA ALA A 2 -25.13 -4.08 -7.04
C ALA A 2 -25.63 -4.94 -8.20
N ASP A 3 -26.12 -4.32 -9.28
CA ASP A 3 -26.77 -4.96 -10.43
C ASP A 3 -26.67 -6.51 -10.50
N PRO A 4 -27.76 -7.26 -10.22
CA PRO A 4 -27.74 -8.72 -10.20
C PRO A 4 -27.38 -9.36 -11.54
N ARG A 5 -27.35 -8.58 -12.63
CA ARG A 5 -26.96 -9.03 -13.97
C ARG A 5 -25.73 -8.31 -14.51
N GLY A 6 -25.06 -7.48 -13.72
CA GLY A 6 -23.97 -6.65 -14.20
C GLY A 6 -22.79 -7.44 -14.74
N PHE A 7 -22.55 -8.66 -14.22
CA PHE A 7 -21.54 -9.58 -14.74
C PHE A 7 -21.91 -10.18 -16.11
N LEU A 8 -23.21 -10.27 -16.45
CA LEU A 8 -23.70 -10.76 -17.74
C LEU A 8 -23.66 -9.68 -18.83
N THR A 9 -23.79 -8.41 -18.44
CA THR A 9 -23.93 -7.28 -19.38
C THR A 9 -22.64 -6.50 -19.60
N HIS A 10 -21.65 -6.65 -18.71
CA HIS A 10 -20.38 -5.91 -18.78
C HIS A 10 -19.19 -6.85 -18.80
N THR A 11 -18.33 -6.68 -19.79
CA THR A 11 -17.05 -7.39 -19.89
C THR A 11 -16.01 -6.75 -18.97
N ARG A 12 -14.99 -7.54 -18.62
CA ARG A 12 -13.87 -7.04 -17.81
C ARG A 12 -13.06 -6.02 -18.60
N GLU A 13 -12.84 -4.86 -17.99
CA GLU A 13 -12.02 -3.79 -18.56
C GLU A 13 -11.01 -3.29 -17.52
N LEU A 14 -9.77 -3.06 -17.96
CA LEU A 14 -8.69 -2.49 -17.14
C LEU A 14 -8.23 -1.16 -17.75
N PRO A 15 -7.54 -0.32 -16.97
CA PRO A 15 -6.92 0.88 -17.51
C PRO A 15 -5.93 0.55 -18.62
N THR A 16 -5.93 1.37 -19.66
CA THR A 16 -4.95 1.31 -20.73
C THR A 16 -3.57 1.68 -20.20
N ARG A 17 -2.53 1.08 -20.78
CA ARG A 17 -1.15 1.46 -20.48
C ARG A 17 -0.74 2.60 -21.39
N ARG A 18 0.01 3.57 -20.86
CA ARG A 18 0.66 4.62 -21.65
C ARG A 18 1.48 3.99 -22.79
N PRO A 19 1.52 4.59 -23.99
CA PRO A 19 2.26 4.04 -25.12
C PRO A 19 3.73 3.76 -24.79
N VAL A 20 4.28 2.67 -25.32
CA VAL A 20 5.68 2.27 -25.08
C VAL A 20 6.68 3.39 -25.39
N PRO A 21 6.59 4.11 -26.54
CA PRO A 21 7.53 5.19 -26.85
C PRO A 21 7.48 6.38 -25.86
N VAL A 22 6.36 6.54 -25.14
CA VAL A 22 6.16 7.60 -24.14
C VAL A 22 6.73 7.16 -22.79
N ARG A 23 6.30 6.00 -22.27
CA ARG A 23 6.69 5.52 -20.93
C ARG A 23 8.14 5.06 -20.79
N LEU A 24 8.89 4.97 -21.90
CA LEU A 24 10.33 4.74 -21.87
C LEU A 24 11.13 6.05 -21.63
N ARG A 25 10.48 7.21 -21.72
CA ARG A 25 11.11 8.53 -21.58
C ARG A 25 10.97 9.13 -20.17
N ASP A 26 10.17 8.50 -19.31
CA ASP A 26 9.92 8.95 -17.95
C ASP A 26 9.68 7.75 -17.02
N TRP A 27 9.52 8.03 -15.73
CA TRP A 27 9.29 7.03 -14.70
C TRP A 27 7.91 7.15 -14.06
N ARG A 28 6.95 7.82 -14.71
CA ARG A 28 5.58 7.97 -14.17
C ARG A 28 4.84 6.63 -14.22
N GLU A 29 3.75 6.51 -13.46
CA GLU A 29 2.92 5.30 -13.48
C GLU A 29 2.52 4.89 -14.90
N VAL A 30 2.57 3.59 -15.20
CA VAL A 30 2.38 3.09 -16.57
C VAL A 30 0.93 3.08 -17.06
N TYR A 31 -0.04 3.26 -16.17
CA TYR A 31 -1.47 3.22 -16.49
C TYR A 31 -2.01 4.63 -16.73
N GLU A 32 -2.98 4.74 -17.63
CA GLU A 32 -3.77 5.94 -17.84
C GLU A 32 -4.93 5.99 -16.84
N ASN A 33 -5.52 7.17 -16.66
CA ASN A 33 -6.69 7.35 -15.79
C ASN A 33 -7.85 6.46 -16.24
N PHE A 34 -8.51 5.80 -15.29
CA PHE A 34 -9.67 4.96 -15.58
C PHE A 34 -10.98 5.73 -15.36
N PRO A 35 -11.85 5.89 -16.38
CA PRO A 35 -13.08 6.64 -16.23
C PRO A 35 -14.02 6.09 -15.15
N ALA A 36 -14.56 6.96 -14.31
CA ALA A 36 -15.45 6.58 -13.20
C ALA A 36 -16.71 5.80 -13.66
N ASP A 37 -17.22 6.05 -14.87
CA ASP A 37 -18.34 5.28 -15.42
C ASP A 37 -17.95 3.84 -15.76
N LYS A 38 -16.75 3.63 -16.32
CA LYS A 38 -16.20 2.28 -16.58
C LYS A 38 -15.93 1.55 -15.28
N LEU A 39 -15.38 2.25 -14.30
CA LEU A 39 -15.16 1.72 -12.96
C LEU A 39 -16.46 1.26 -12.28
N ARG A 40 -17.53 2.07 -12.40
CA ARG A 40 -18.86 1.70 -11.90
C ARG A 40 -19.40 0.44 -12.59
N GLN A 41 -19.18 0.29 -13.89
CA GLN A 41 -19.52 -0.94 -14.63
C GLN A 41 -18.68 -2.13 -14.15
N GLN A 42 -17.39 -1.94 -13.86
CA GLN A 42 -16.58 -3.03 -13.31
C GLN A 42 -17.02 -3.44 -11.90
N ALA A 43 -17.42 -2.47 -11.05
CA ALA A 43 -17.97 -2.76 -9.73
C ALA A 43 -19.32 -3.50 -9.81
N SER A 44 -20.14 -3.22 -10.82
CA SER A 44 -21.41 -3.93 -11.03
C SER A 44 -21.25 -5.40 -11.44
N ARG A 45 -20.04 -5.84 -11.81
CA ARG A 45 -19.75 -7.26 -12.11
C ARG A 45 -19.65 -8.10 -10.84
N CYS A 46 -19.66 -7.49 -9.65
CA CYS A 46 -19.69 -8.24 -8.40
C CYS A 46 -21.02 -8.98 -8.24
N MET A 47 -20.96 -10.31 -8.10
CA MET A 47 -22.14 -11.16 -7.96
C MET A 47 -22.77 -11.14 -6.55
N ASP A 48 -22.22 -10.35 -5.61
CA ASP A 48 -22.65 -10.29 -4.21
C ASP A 48 -22.84 -11.70 -3.59
N CYS A 49 -21.79 -12.53 -3.72
CA CYS A 49 -21.80 -13.93 -3.37
C CYS A 49 -22.13 -14.13 -1.88
N GLY A 50 -23.03 -15.06 -1.55
CA GLY A 50 -23.36 -15.38 -0.15
C GLY A 50 -22.15 -15.83 0.67
N ILE A 51 -21.17 -16.49 0.04
CA ILE A 51 -19.84 -16.74 0.61
C ILE A 51 -18.81 -15.98 -0.25
N PRO A 52 -18.33 -14.81 0.20
CA PRO A 52 -17.41 -13.99 -0.57
C PRO A 52 -15.97 -14.52 -0.44
N PHE A 53 -15.61 -15.50 -1.27
CA PHE A 53 -14.25 -16.06 -1.31
C PHE A 53 -13.16 -15.02 -1.58
N CYS A 54 -13.50 -13.90 -2.23
CA CYS A 54 -12.59 -12.78 -2.42
C CYS A 54 -12.13 -12.15 -1.09
N ASN A 55 -12.98 -12.14 -0.04
CA ASN A 55 -12.60 -11.68 1.29
C ASN A 55 -11.52 -12.58 1.89
N SER A 56 -11.71 -13.90 1.83
CA SER A 56 -10.73 -14.88 2.32
C SER A 56 -9.46 -14.94 1.47
N GLY A 57 -9.58 -14.68 0.16
CA GLY A 57 -8.44 -14.58 -0.74
C GLY A 57 -7.60 -13.31 -0.51
N CYS A 58 -8.15 -12.30 0.17
CA CYS A 58 -7.40 -11.13 0.59
C CYS A 58 -6.72 -11.40 1.94
N PRO A 59 -5.39 -11.29 2.06
CA PRO A 59 -4.70 -11.46 3.34
C PRO A 59 -5.14 -10.49 4.44
N LEU A 60 -5.73 -9.35 4.07
CA LEU A 60 -6.28 -8.36 5.01
C LEU A 60 -7.73 -8.66 5.42
N GLY A 61 -8.36 -9.69 4.82
CA GLY A 61 -9.79 -9.94 5.03
C GLY A 61 -10.68 -8.80 4.55
N ASN A 62 -10.26 -8.06 3.50
CA ASN A 62 -11.00 -6.90 3.00
C ASN A 62 -12.46 -7.24 2.68
N LEU A 63 -13.35 -6.28 2.98
CA LEU A 63 -14.80 -6.41 2.84
C LEU A 63 -15.24 -6.04 1.41
N ILE A 64 -14.75 -6.81 0.43
CA ILE A 64 -14.76 -6.46 -1.00
C ILE A 64 -16.15 -6.24 -1.59
N PRO A 65 -17.14 -7.12 -1.37
CA PRO A 65 -18.49 -6.90 -1.89
C PRO A 65 -19.10 -5.58 -1.42
N ASP A 66 -18.84 -5.19 -0.16
CA ASP A 66 -19.44 -4.01 0.45
C ASP A 66 -18.99 -2.73 -0.27
N TRP A 67 -17.68 -2.53 -0.43
CA TRP A 67 -17.20 -1.33 -1.10
C TRP A 67 -17.39 -1.38 -2.62
N ASN A 68 -17.50 -2.55 -3.24
CA ASN A 68 -17.95 -2.67 -4.64
C ASN A 68 -19.40 -2.18 -4.81
N ASP A 69 -20.32 -2.60 -3.93
CA ASP A 69 -21.71 -2.15 -3.96
C ASP A 69 -21.81 -0.63 -3.71
N LEU A 70 -21.04 -0.10 -2.76
CA LEU A 70 -20.98 1.33 -2.49
C LEU A 70 -20.46 2.12 -3.69
N VAL A 71 -19.42 1.64 -4.38
CA VAL A 71 -18.91 2.25 -5.62
C VAL A 71 -19.97 2.23 -6.71
N TYR A 72 -20.64 1.09 -6.92
CA TYR A 72 -21.72 0.98 -7.89
C TYR A 72 -22.84 2.00 -7.63
N ARG A 73 -23.24 2.17 -6.37
CA ARG A 73 -24.27 3.12 -5.93
C ARG A 73 -23.79 4.56 -5.82
N LYS A 74 -22.54 4.85 -6.21
CA LYS A 74 -21.90 6.18 -6.13
C LYS A 74 -21.74 6.71 -4.69
N HIS A 75 -21.71 5.84 -3.69
CA HIS A 75 -21.45 6.17 -2.29
C HIS A 75 -19.95 6.12 -1.95
N TRP A 76 -19.15 6.88 -2.71
CA TRP A 76 -17.67 6.85 -2.64
C TRP A 76 -17.09 7.13 -1.27
N ARG A 77 -17.64 8.09 -0.52
CA ARG A 77 -17.17 8.41 0.84
C ARG A 77 -17.35 7.23 1.80
N ARG A 78 -18.48 6.53 1.74
CA ARG A 78 -18.71 5.31 2.53
C ARG A 78 -17.83 4.16 2.05
N ALA A 79 -17.54 4.09 0.75
CA ALA A 79 -16.65 3.07 0.18
C ALA A 79 -15.24 3.17 0.78
N ILE A 80 -14.66 4.38 0.88
CA ILE A 80 -13.35 4.56 1.51
C ILE A 80 -13.38 4.27 3.02
N GLU A 81 -14.44 4.67 3.74
CA GLU A 81 -14.61 4.32 5.15
C GLU A 81 -14.61 2.79 5.35
N ARG A 82 -15.33 2.06 4.48
CA ARG A 82 -15.39 0.60 4.52
C ARG A 82 -14.07 -0.06 4.15
N LEU A 83 -13.35 0.49 3.17
CA LEU A 83 -12.04 0.01 2.76
C LEU A 83 -10.98 0.20 3.85
N HIS A 84 -11.00 1.35 4.54
CA HIS A 84 -10.10 1.63 5.66
C HIS A 84 -10.43 0.85 6.94
N ALA A 85 -11.58 0.19 7.02
CA ALA A 85 -11.91 -0.67 8.15
C ALA A 85 -10.96 -1.88 8.28
N THR A 86 -10.32 -2.30 7.17
CA THR A 86 -9.43 -3.46 7.14
C THR A 86 -8.05 -3.15 6.54
N ASN A 87 -7.90 -2.04 5.81
CA ASN A 87 -6.64 -1.70 5.14
C ASN A 87 -6.17 -0.28 5.49
N ASN A 88 -4.98 -0.19 6.11
CA ASN A 88 -4.31 1.08 6.39
C ASN A 88 -3.93 1.83 5.09
N PHE A 89 -3.48 1.11 4.06
CA PHE A 89 -2.82 1.69 2.88
C PHE A 89 -3.35 1.17 1.53
N PRO A 90 -4.64 1.37 1.22
CA PRO A 90 -5.23 0.98 -0.07
C PRO A 90 -4.52 1.60 -1.28
N GLU A 91 -3.87 2.75 -1.12
CA GLU A 91 -3.08 3.37 -2.19
C GLU A 91 -1.84 2.55 -2.58
N PHE A 92 -1.28 1.75 -1.67
CA PHE A 92 -0.12 0.89 -1.93
C PHE A 92 -0.58 -0.46 -2.45
N THR A 93 -1.54 -1.09 -1.78
CA THR A 93 -2.06 -2.41 -2.17
C THR A 93 -2.78 -2.35 -3.51
N GLY A 94 -3.60 -1.33 -3.74
CA GLY A 94 -4.29 -1.11 -5.02
C GLY A 94 -3.34 -0.96 -6.22
N ARG A 95 -2.08 -0.57 -5.99
CA ARG A 95 -1.04 -0.47 -7.03
C ARG A 95 -0.17 -1.72 -7.14
N LEU A 96 0.23 -2.28 -6.00
CA LEU A 96 1.34 -3.24 -5.93
C LEU A 96 0.90 -4.69 -5.68
N CYS A 97 -0.29 -4.89 -5.09
CA CYS A 97 -0.79 -6.22 -4.75
C CYS A 97 -0.89 -7.10 -6.01
N PRO A 98 -0.55 -8.40 -5.94
CA PRO A 98 -0.79 -9.34 -7.03
C PRO A 98 -2.27 -9.73 -7.19
N ALA A 99 -3.17 -9.14 -6.39
CA ALA A 99 -4.62 -9.34 -6.41
C ALA A 99 -5.08 -10.81 -6.20
N PRO A 100 -4.66 -11.48 -5.11
CA PRO A 100 -5.14 -12.84 -4.81
C PRO A 100 -6.66 -12.91 -4.61
N CYS A 101 -7.29 -11.79 -4.22
CA CYS A 101 -8.74 -11.64 -4.16
C CYS A 101 -9.43 -11.77 -5.54
N GLU A 102 -8.78 -11.35 -6.63
CA GLU A 102 -9.30 -11.56 -7.99
C GLU A 102 -9.18 -13.03 -8.40
N ALA A 103 -8.08 -13.70 -8.02
CA ALA A 103 -7.91 -15.14 -8.25
C ALA A 103 -8.93 -15.99 -7.46
N ALA A 104 -9.33 -15.54 -6.28
CA ALA A 104 -10.35 -16.18 -5.44
C ALA A 104 -11.80 -15.79 -5.82
N CYS A 105 -12.00 -14.91 -6.81
CA CYS A 105 -13.32 -14.44 -7.18
C CYS A 105 -14.14 -15.58 -7.82
N VAL A 106 -15.37 -15.82 -7.32
CA VAL A 106 -16.26 -16.86 -7.86
C VAL A 106 -16.55 -16.67 -9.35
N LEU A 107 -16.68 -15.42 -9.80
CA LEU A 107 -16.87 -15.12 -11.23
C LEU A 107 -15.69 -15.66 -12.07
N GLY A 108 -14.49 -15.62 -11.50
CA GLY A 108 -13.22 -16.13 -12.04
C GLY A 108 -13.24 -17.61 -12.45
N ILE A 109 -14.23 -18.40 -12.00
CA ILE A 109 -14.37 -19.81 -12.36
C ILE A 109 -14.83 -19.97 -13.82
N HIS A 110 -15.66 -19.05 -14.32
CA HIS A 110 -16.29 -19.16 -15.64
C HIS A 110 -16.01 -17.96 -16.55
N GLU A 111 -15.75 -16.79 -15.99
CA GLU A 111 -15.49 -15.54 -16.69
C GLU A 111 -14.35 -14.76 -16.04
N PRO A 112 -13.75 -13.75 -16.69
CA PRO A 112 -12.73 -12.94 -16.06
C PRO A 112 -13.24 -12.30 -14.75
N PRO A 113 -12.44 -12.29 -13.66
CA PRO A 113 -12.91 -11.85 -12.35
C PRO A 113 -13.23 -10.34 -12.32
N VAL A 114 -13.90 -9.91 -11.25
CA VAL A 114 -14.09 -8.48 -10.95
C VAL A 114 -12.73 -7.80 -10.80
N THR A 115 -12.58 -6.56 -11.27
CA THR A 115 -11.32 -5.80 -11.17
C THR A 115 -11.16 -5.18 -9.78
N ILE A 116 -11.14 -6.03 -8.75
CA ILE A 116 -11.13 -5.67 -7.33
C ILE A 116 -9.98 -4.70 -7.03
N LYS A 117 -8.78 -5.00 -7.53
CA LYS A 117 -7.60 -4.16 -7.31
C LYS A 117 -7.74 -2.78 -7.93
N GLN A 118 -8.34 -2.69 -9.13
CA GLN A 118 -8.59 -1.39 -9.77
C GLN A 118 -9.64 -0.58 -9.00
N ILE A 119 -10.66 -1.24 -8.46
CA ILE A 119 -11.68 -0.55 -7.67
C ILE A 119 -11.08 -0.04 -6.35
N GLU A 120 -10.22 -0.81 -5.70
CA GLU A 120 -9.48 -0.39 -4.51
C GLU A 120 -8.67 0.90 -4.74
N VAL A 121 -7.83 0.93 -5.78
CA VAL A 121 -6.96 2.09 -6.05
C VAL A 121 -7.75 3.36 -6.42
N GLU A 122 -8.86 3.20 -7.14
CA GLU A 122 -9.70 4.32 -7.55
C GLU A 122 -10.53 4.89 -6.39
N ILE A 123 -10.97 4.04 -5.45
CA ILE A 123 -11.64 4.51 -4.21
C ILE A 123 -10.70 5.45 -3.43
N VAL A 124 -9.46 5.01 -3.20
CA VAL A 124 -8.51 5.78 -2.38
C VAL A 124 -7.98 7.01 -3.11
N ASP A 125 -7.71 6.94 -4.41
CA ASP A 125 -7.26 8.10 -5.19
C ASP A 125 -8.32 9.19 -5.23
N ARG A 126 -9.59 8.80 -5.44
CA ARG A 126 -10.71 9.73 -5.33
C ARG A 126 -10.84 10.31 -3.93
N ALA A 127 -10.77 9.47 -2.89
CA ALA A 127 -10.92 9.94 -1.51
C ALA A 127 -9.85 10.97 -1.11
N TRP A 128 -8.63 10.82 -1.62
CA TRP A 128 -7.59 11.83 -1.48
C TRP A 128 -7.89 13.10 -2.29
N ALA A 129 -8.33 12.97 -3.55
CA ALA A 129 -8.64 14.12 -4.40
C ALA A 129 -9.80 14.97 -3.85
N GLU A 130 -10.76 14.32 -3.20
CA GLU A 130 -11.95 14.96 -2.59
C GLU A 130 -11.70 15.42 -1.14
N GLY A 131 -10.49 15.19 -0.59
CA GLY A 131 -10.12 15.62 0.76
C GLY A 131 -10.80 14.85 1.89
N TRP A 132 -11.26 13.62 1.66
CA TRP A 132 -11.95 12.81 2.68
C TRP A 132 -10.99 12.07 3.62
N ILE A 133 -9.75 11.85 3.18
CA ILE A 133 -8.71 11.26 4.02
C ILE A 133 -8.05 12.40 4.79
N VAL A 134 -8.34 12.46 6.08
CA VAL A 134 -7.82 13.47 7.02
C VAL A 134 -7.05 12.78 8.16
N PRO A 135 -6.16 13.49 8.86
CA PRO A 135 -5.53 12.97 10.08
C PRO A 135 -6.60 12.58 11.11
N GLN A 136 -6.40 11.44 11.76
CA GLN A 136 -7.22 10.92 12.86
C GLN A 136 -6.43 10.89 14.18
N PRO A 137 -6.09 12.05 14.76
CA PRO A 137 -5.38 12.08 16.04
C PRO A 137 -6.23 11.42 17.14
N PRO A 138 -5.60 10.76 18.12
CA PRO A 138 -6.32 10.08 19.18
C PRO A 138 -7.08 11.07 20.07
N ALA A 139 -8.29 10.70 20.48
CA ALA A 139 -9.09 11.52 21.40
C ALA A 139 -8.52 11.54 22.83
N VAL A 140 -7.82 10.47 23.22
CA VAL A 140 -7.22 10.30 24.55
C VAL A 140 -5.82 9.73 24.37
N ARG A 141 -4.84 10.26 25.12
CA ARG A 141 -3.49 9.71 25.18
C ARG A 141 -3.37 8.67 26.28
N THR A 142 -2.62 7.62 26.02
CA THR A 142 -2.33 6.56 27.00
C THR A 142 -1.18 6.92 27.94
N ASN A 143 -0.39 7.94 27.58
CA ASN A 143 0.90 8.28 28.19
C ASN A 143 1.89 7.10 28.20
N ARG A 144 1.75 6.18 27.23
CA ARG A 144 2.68 5.08 26.99
C ARG A 144 3.37 5.28 25.65
N SER A 145 4.65 4.94 25.60
CA SER A 145 5.49 5.12 24.42
C SER A 145 5.82 3.79 23.74
N VAL A 146 5.88 3.81 22.41
CA VAL A 146 6.23 2.63 21.61
C VAL A 146 7.28 3.01 20.56
N ALA A 147 8.39 2.28 20.55
CA ALA A 147 9.38 2.35 19.47
C ALA A 147 9.03 1.35 18.37
N VAL A 148 9.07 1.78 17.12
CA VAL A 148 8.90 0.91 15.94
C VAL A 148 10.19 0.96 15.14
N VAL A 149 10.88 -0.18 15.02
CA VAL A 149 12.16 -0.29 14.31
C VAL A 149 11.92 -0.75 12.87
N GLY A 150 12.13 0.14 11.91
CA GLY A 150 11.93 -0.07 10.48
C GLY A 150 10.66 0.59 9.95
N SER A 151 10.79 1.36 8.87
CA SER A 151 9.70 2.13 8.26
C SER A 151 9.07 1.48 7.02
N GLY A 152 9.18 0.16 6.89
CA GLY A 152 8.47 -0.59 5.86
C GLY A 152 6.95 -0.64 6.12
N PRO A 153 6.16 -1.27 5.22
CA PRO A 153 4.71 -1.36 5.36
C PRO A 153 4.22 -1.87 6.73
N ALA A 154 4.92 -2.86 7.30
CA ALA A 154 4.60 -3.42 8.61
C ALA A 154 4.79 -2.38 9.74
N GLY A 155 5.92 -1.69 9.76
CA GLY A 155 6.21 -0.64 10.74
C GLY A 155 5.25 0.54 10.62
N LEU A 156 4.96 0.99 9.39
CA LEU A 156 4.01 2.08 9.17
C LEU A 156 2.59 1.70 9.62
N ALA A 157 2.13 0.48 9.32
CA ALA A 157 0.79 0.03 9.73
C ALA A 157 0.69 -0.06 11.25
N ALA A 158 1.69 -0.66 11.91
CA ALA A 158 1.75 -0.74 13.36
C ALA A 158 1.76 0.66 14.00
N ALA A 159 2.61 1.56 13.48
CA ALA A 159 2.73 2.92 13.99
C ALA A 159 1.43 3.71 13.86
N GLN A 160 0.74 3.61 12.72
CA GLN A 160 -0.54 4.31 12.51
C GLN A 160 -1.61 3.81 13.50
N GLN A 161 -1.75 2.50 13.65
CA GLN A 161 -2.74 1.91 14.55
C GLN A 161 -2.46 2.31 16.01
N LEU A 162 -1.21 2.25 16.44
CA LEU A 162 -0.79 2.63 17.80
C LEU A 162 -0.97 4.13 18.06
N THR A 163 -0.61 4.98 17.11
CA THR A 163 -0.80 6.44 17.22
C THR A 163 -2.28 6.78 17.39
N ARG A 164 -3.15 6.19 16.56
CA ARG A 164 -4.61 6.37 16.65
C ARG A 164 -5.22 5.79 17.94
N ALA A 165 -4.58 4.79 18.54
CA ALA A 165 -4.96 4.24 19.83
C ALA A 165 -4.48 5.07 21.03
N GLY A 166 -3.73 6.15 20.81
CA GLY A 166 -3.32 7.10 21.85
C GLY A 166 -1.90 6.93 22.39
N TYR A 167 -1.10 6.03 21.82
CA TYR A 167 0.31 5.85 22.20
C TYR A 167 1.20 6.92 21.59
N GLU A 168 2.29 7.25 22.27
CA GLU A 168 3.37 8.08 21.72
C GLU A 168 4.30 7.18 20.91
N VAL A 169 4.27 7.32 19.59
CA VAL A 169 4.96 6.38 18.69
C VAL A 169 6.13 7.06 17.99
N VAL A 170 7.31 6.45 18.10
CA VAL A 170 8.52 6.85 17.37
C VAL A 170 8.93 5.73 16.43
N VAL A 171 9.02 6.03 15.13
CA VAL A 171 9.50 5.11 14.10
C VAL A 171 10.96 5.41 13.79
N PHE A 172 11.84 4.45 14.02
CA PHE A 172 13.26 4.53 13.69
C PHE A 172 13.52 3.87 12.33
N GLU A 173 14.25 4.55 11.46
CA GLU A 173 14.65 4.05 10.15
C GLU A 173 16.13 4.30 9.90
N ARG A 174 16.83 3.25 9.46
CA ARG A 174 18.25 3.32 9.16
C ARG A 174 18.55 4.15 7.91
N ALA A 175 17.71 4.03 6.87
CA ALA A 175 17.89 4.78 5.65
C ALA A 175 17.68 6.29 5.87
N ASP A 176 18.17 7.10 4.93
CA ASP A 176 18.04 8.56 4.95
C ASP A 176 16.58 9.05 4.84
N ARG A 177 15.64 8.18 4.43
CA ARG A 177 14.22 8.50 4.31
C ARG A 177 13.32 7.32 4.69
N ILE A 178 12.13 7.65 5.15
CA ILE A 178 11.07 6.73 5.59
C ILE A 178 10.40 6.02 4.39
N GLY A 179 10.08 4.73 4.55
CA GLY A 179 9.27 3.93 3.62
C GLY A 179 9.87 2.58 3.22
N GLY A 180 11.08 2.26 3.66
CA GLY A 180 11.77 1.01 3.34
C GLY A 180 11.77 0.70 1.82
N LEU A 181 11.35 -0.51 1.43
CA LEU A 181 11.29 -0.90 0.03
C LEU A 181 10.21 -0.17 -0.79
N LEU A 182 9.18 0.41 -0.16
CA LEU A 182 8.23 1.26 -0.89
C LEU A 182 8.94 2.47 -1.49
N ARG A 183 9.98 2.96 -0.80
CA ARG A 183 10.82 4.08 -1.22
C ARG A 183 11.97 3.63 -2.10
N TYR A 184 12.82 2.72 -1.63
CA TYR A 184 14.07 2.39 -2.30
C TYR A 184 14.04 1.14 -3.19
N GLY A 185 13.01 0.31 -3.08
CA GLY A 185 12.90 -0.93 -3.87
C GLY A 185 11.99 -0.78 -5.08
N ILE A 186 10.75 -0.36 -4.85
CA ILE A 186 9.71 -0.30 -5.87
C ILE A 186 9.97 0.88 -6.82
N PRO A 187 10.03 0.68 -8.14
CA PRO A 187 10.22 1.80 -9.08
C PRO A 187 9.02 2.75 -9.15
N GLU A 188 9.30 4.01 -9.47
CA GLU A 188 8.30 5.08 -9.63
C GLU A 188 7.21 4.73 -10.65
N PHE A 189 7.56 4.02 -11.74
CA PHE A 189 6.60 3.64 -12.77
C PHE A 189 5.57 2.59 -12.31
N LYS A 190 5.81 1.94 -11.16
CA LYS A 190 4.84 1.04 -10.51
C LYS A 190 4.01 1.76 -9.45
N MET A 191 4.64 2.65 -8.69
CA MET A 191 4.00 3.46 -7.67
C MET A 191 4.84 4.70 -7.41
N GLU A 192 4.27 5.86 -7.72
CA GLU A 192 4.92 7.15 -7.50
C GLU A 192 5.07 7.45 -6.00
N LYS A 193 6.20 8.03 -5.58
CA LYS A 193 6.50 8.28 -4.17
C LYS A 193 5.60 9.30 -3.52
N ARG A 194 4.96 10.16 -4.31
CA ARG A 194 3.91 11.07 -3.83
C ARG A 194 2.80 10.36 -3.05
N HIS A 195 2.50 9.09 -3.36
CA HIS A 195 1.52 8.31 -2.61
C HIS A 195 2.02 7.97 -1.21
N LEU A 196 3.30 7.60 -1.09
CA LEU A 196 3.95 7.38 0.19
C LEU A 196 4.08 8.68 0.97
N ASP A 197 4.62 9.74 0.37
CA ASP A 197 4.85 11.02 1.04
C ASP A 197 3.57 11.63 1.61
N ARG A 198 2.47 11.58 0.84
CA ARG A 198 1.16 12.04 1.30
C ARG A 198 0.65 11.24 2.51
N ARG A 199 0.89 9.93 2.53
CA ARG A 199 0.51 9.08 3.66
C ARG A 199 1.38 9.36 4.89
N LEU A 200 2.68 9.53 4.71
CA LEU A 200 3.60 9.86 5.80
C LEU A 200 3.23 11.21 6.45
N ALA A 201 2.99 12.24 5.64
CA ALA A 201 2.54 13.54 6.14
C ALA A 201 1.22 13.44 6.94
N GLN A 202 0.31 12.55 6.51
CA GLN A 202 -0.93 12.31 7.24
C GLN A 202 -0.71 11.59 8.57
N MET A 203 0.26 10.67 8.66
CA MET A 203 0.64 10.00 9.91
C MET A 203 1.40 10.95 10.86
N GLU A 204 2.27 11.81 10.33
CA GLU A 204 2.93 12.87 11.11
C GLU A 204 1.90 13.81 11.73
N ALA A 205 0.89 14.22 10.95
CA ALA A 205 -0.21 15.03 11.44
C ALA A 205 -1.13 14.29 12.44
N GLU A 206 -1.11 12.95 12.46
CA GLU A 206 -1.77 12.14 13.51
C GLU A 206 -0.95 12.11 14.82
N GLY A 207 0.35 12.38 14.75
CA GLY A 207 1.28 12.41 15.88
C GLY A 207 2.36 11.32 15.85
N THR A 208 2.50 10.56 14.76
CA THR A 208 3.63 9.63 14.60
C THR A 208 4.92 10.42 14.40
N GLU A 209 5.94 10.17 15.22
CA GLU A 209 7.27 10.74 15.04
C GLU A 209 8.13 9.81 14.17
N PHE A 210 8.82 10.38 13.17
CA PHE A 210 9.75 9.64 12.31
C PHE A 210 11.19 10.10 12.54
N ARG A 211 12.09 9.14 12.78
CA ARG A 211 13.54 9.35 12.92
C ARG A 211 14.28 8.54 11.87
N ALA A 212 14.60 9.19 10.75
CA ALA A 212 15.43 8.62 9.69
C ALA A 212 16.93 8.74 10.01
N GLY A 213 17.75 7.94 9.34
CA GLY A 213 19.21 7.90 9.54
C GLY A 213 19.65 7.33 10.88
N VAL A 214 18.83 6.51 11.54
CA VAL A 214 19.14 5.88 12.84
C VAL A 214 19.16 4.36 12.68
N ASP A 215 20.34 3.75 12.78
CA ASP A 215 20.52 2.30 12.76
C ASP A 215 20.41 1.70 14.17
N VAL A 216 19.26 1.10 14.47
CA VAL A 216 19.06 0.41 15.75
C VAL A 216 19.90 -0.87 15.80
N GLY A 217 20.76 -0.96 16.80
CA GLY A 217 21.82 -1.96 16.97
C GLY A 217 23.22 -1.40 16.72
N SER A 218 23.35 -0.18 16.18
CA SER A 218 24.63 0.53 16.02
C SER A 218 24.60 1.93 16.63
N ASP A 219 23.63 2.77 16.26
CA ASP A 219 23.49 4.15 16.76
C ASP A 219 22.68 4.21 18.08
N VAL A 220 21.69 3.33 18.21
CA VAL A 220 20.87 3.15 19.41
C VAL A 220 20.81 1.66 19.72
N THR A 221 21.10 1.27 20.94
CA THR A 221 21.11 -0.14 21.36
C THR A 221 19.70 -0.66 21.65
N ALA A 222 19.54 -1.99 21.67
CA ALA A 222 18.25 -2.60 22.00
C ALA A 222 17.87 -2.34 23.47
N GLU A 223 18.86 -2.33 24.35
CA GLU A 223 18.73 -2.02 25.77
C GLU A 223 18.24 -0.59 25.99
N GLU A 224 18.84 0.39 25.30
CA GLU A 224 18.38 1.79 25.37
C GLU A 224 16.92 1.96 24.92
N LEU A 225 16.49 1.23 23.88
CA LEU A 225 15.08 1.24 23.47
C LEU A 225 14.16 0.59 24.52
N GLN A 226 14.58 -0.50 25.14
CA GLN A 226 13.81 -1.17 26.19
C GLN A 226 13.68 -0.30 27.46
N ASP A 227 14.72 0.47 27.80
CA ASP A 227 14.70 1.37 28.94
C ASP A 227 13.88 2.65 28.67
N SER A 228 13.81 3.09 27.41
CA SER A 228 13.17 4.36 27.01
C SER A 228 11.72 4.24 26.57
N PHE A 229 11.25 3.03 26.21
CA PHE A 229 9.92 2.80 25.66
C PHE A 229 9.19 1.67 26.38
N ASP A 230 7.87 1.82 26.57
CA ASP A 230 7.05 0.77 27.19
C ASP A 230 6.94 -0.50 26.32
N ALA A 231 7.11 -0.36 25.01
CA ALA A 231 7.15 -1.49 24.07
C ALA A 231 8.00 -1.19 22.85
N VAL A 232 8.50 -2.25 22.21
CA VAL A 232 9.27 -2.19 20.97
C VAL A 232 8.68 -3.13 19.92
N VAL A 233 8.46 -2.62 18.71
CA VAL A 233 8.03 -3.39 17.54
C VAL A 233 9.22 -3.51 16.58
N LEU A 234 9.63 -4.74 16.28
CA LEU A 234 10.68 -5.00 15.28
C LEU A 234 10.05 -5.26 13.90
N ALA A 235 10.27 -4.34 12.97
CA ALA A 235 9.75 -4.36 11.60
C ALA A 235 10.86 -4.14 10.56
N CYS A 236 12.07 -4.65 10.82
CA CYS A 236 13.30 -4.38 10.08
C CYS A 236 13.35 -4.98 8.66
N GLY A 237 12.43 -5.90 8.33
CA GLY A 237 12.41 -6.60 7.04
C GLY A 237 13.55 -7.61 6.87
N ALA A 238 13.80 -8.03 5.62
CA ALA A 238 14.81 -9.04 5.27
C ALA A 238 15.83 -8.47 4.28
N THR A 239 16.89 -7.86 4.79
CA THR A 239 17.91 -7.18 3.97
C THR A 239 19.07 -8.08 3.56
N ALA A 240 19.25 -9.23 4.21
CA ALA A 240 20.27 -10.21 3.86
C ALA A 240 19.93 -10.88 2.53
N TRP A 241 20.59 -10.47 1.45
CA TRP A 241 20.42 -11.08 0.13
C TRP A 241 21.13 -12.43 0.04
N ARG A 242 20.66 -13.25 -0.89
CA ARG A 242 21.29 -14.54 -1.23
C ARG A 242 22.30 -14.31 -2.34
N ASP A 243 23.51 -14.84 -2.15
CA ASP A 243 24.54 -14.81 -3.17
C ASP A 243 24.68 -16.16 -3.89
N LEU A 244 25.22 -16.14 -5.11
CA LEU A 244 25.46 -17.33 -5.92
C LEU A 244 26.98 -17.54 -6.07
N PRO A 245 27.56 -18.60 -5.45
CA PRO A 245 28.99 -18.88 -5.53
C PRO A 245 29.33 -19.57 -6.87
N ILE A 246 29.27 -18.80 -7.95
CA ILE A 246 29.55 -19.27 -9.31
C ILE A 246 30.72 -18.50 -9.93
N PRO A 247 31.49 -19.11 -10.85
CA PRO A 247 32.56 -18.41 -11.56
C PRO A 247 32.05 -17.16 -12.26
N GLY A 248 32.74 -16.04 -12.09
CA GLY A 248 32.39 -14.75 -12.70
C GLY A 248 31.39 -13.92 -11.91
N ARG A 249 30.98 -14.34 -10.71
CA ARG A 249 30.11 -13.55 -9.81
C ARG A 249 30.73 -12.22 -9.41
N GLU A 250 32.05 -12.17 -9.33
CA GLU A 250 32.89 -11.01 -9.00
C GLU A 250 33.11 -10.04 -10.18
N LEU A 251 32.68 -10.41 -11.39
CA LEU A 251 32.88 -9.58 -12.58
C LEU A 251 32.10 -8.26 -12.49
N ARG A 252 32.72 -7.19 -12.99
CA ARG A 252 32.09 -5.87 -13.10
C ARG A 252 30.82 -5.97 -13.97
N GLY A 253 29.72 -5.42 -13.47
CA GLY A 253 28.41 -5.47 -14.13
C GLY A 253 27.42 -6.43 -13.47
N VAL A 254 27.90 -7.30 -12.57
CA VAL A 254 27.05 -8.20 -11.78
C VAL A 254 26.70 -7.54 -10.44
N TYR A 255 25.45 -7.10 -10.29
CA TYR A 255 24.96 -6.41 -9.09
C TYR A 255 23.80 -7.18 -8.45
N GLN A 256 23.73 -7.15 -7.13
CA GLN A 256 22.51 -7.48 -6.40
C GLN A 256 21.44 -6.40 -6.68
N ALA A 257 20.17 -6.80 -6.70
CA ALA A 257 19.08 -5.88 -7.03
C ALA A 257 19.05 -4.65 -6.11
N MET A 258 19.35 -4.83 -4.82
CA MET A 258 19.37 -3.76 -3.83
C MET A 258 20.63 -2.88 -3.88
N GLU A 259 21.62 -3.19 -4.71
CA GLU A 259 22.73 -2.28 -5.04
C GLU A 259 22.34 -1.33 -6.18
N TYR A 260 21.44 -1.77 -7.07
CA TYR A 260 21.03 -1.04 -8.27
C TYR A 260 19.76 -0.20 -8.05
N LEU A 261 18.70 -0.80 -7.51
CA LEU A 261 17.38 -0.20 -7.40
C LEU A 261 17.36 1.11 -6.56
N PRO A 262 18.03 1.19 -5.39
CA PRO A 262 18.00 2.42 -4.59
C PRO A 262 18.56 3.63 -5.33
N LEU A 263 19.65 3.45 -6.10
CA LEU A 263 20.25 4.52 -6.88
C LEU A 263 19.29 5.00 -7.98
N ALA A 264 18.68 4.06 -8.70
CA ALA A 264 17.70 4.38 -9.74
C ALA A 264 16.50 5.13 -9.17
N ASN A 265 16.01 4.74 -7.99
CA ASN A 265 14.90 5.41 -7.32
C ASN A 265 15.28 6.81 -6.81
N ARG A 266 16.48 6.98 -6.22
CA ARG A 266 16.95 8.30 -5.76
C ARG A 266 16.98 9.34 -6.88
N VAL A 267 17.48 8.97 -8.06
CA VAL A 267 17.55 9.86 -9.23
C VAL A 267 16.18 10.40 -9.66
N GLN A 268 15.09 9.69 -9.34
CA GLN A 268 13.73 10.14 -9.70
C GLN A 268 13.15 11.14 -8.70
N GLU A 269 13.74 11.29 -7.52
CA GLU A 269 13.21 12.12 -6.45
C GLU A 269 13.91 13.49 -6.32
N GLY A 270 14.82 13.79 -7.25
CA GLY A 270 15.70 14.97 -7.24
C GLY A 270 17.13 14.60 -6.87
#